data_AF-A0A976CT76-F1
#
_entry.id   AF-A0A976CT76-F1
#
_cell.length_a   1.000
_cell.length_b   1.000
_cell.length_c   1.000
_cell.angle_alpha   90.00
_cell.angle_beta   90.00
_cell.angle_gamma   90.00
#
_symmetry.space_group_name_H-M   'P 1'
#
loop_
_entity.id
_entity.type
_entity.pdbx_description
1 polymer ?
#
loop_
_entity_poly.entity_id
_entity_poly.type
_entity_poly.pdbx_seq_one_letter_code
_entity_poly.pdbx_strand_id
1 'polypeptide(L)'
;MADNNGLPKAVSVRALKALMTTLKDNIQIVILNACYSKEQATAITEVINCAIGMNAAINDRAAIIFAASFYRAVGFARSAQEAFDQGIAALALEGFADESIPELLVKNGVDPSQVFF
;
A
#
# COMPACT_ATOMS: atom_id res chain seq x y z
N MET A 1 -5.75 6.30 12.18
CA MET A 1 -5.32 6.67 13.55
C MET A 1 -6.54 7.01 14.36
N ALA A 2 -6.63 6.51 15.59
CA ALA A 2 -7.66 6.95 16.53
C ALA A 2 -7.12 8.12 17.36
N ASP A 3 -7.98 9.05 17.76
CA ASP A 3 -7.65 9.98 18.84
C ASP A 3 -7.71 9.28 20.21
N ASN A 4 -7.45 10.03 21.28
CA ASN A 4 -7.47 9.50 22.64
C ASN A 4 -8.86 8.99 23.09
N ASN A 5 -9.90 9.25 22.31
CA ASN A 5 -11.28 8.84 22.56
C ASN A 5 -11.70 7.68 21.63
N GLY A 6 -10.79 7.12 20.84
CA GLY A 6 -11.08 6.05 19.90
C GLY A 6 -11.72 6.51 18.59
N LEU A 7 -11.88 7.82 18.36
CA LEU A 7 -12.53 8.34 17.15
C LEU A 7 -11.55 8.42 15.98
N PRO A 8 -12.03 8.24 14.73
CA PRO A 8 -11.20 8.43 13.54
C PRO A 8 -10.58 9.83 13.52
N LYS A 9 -9.25 9.88 13.56
CA LYS A 9 -8.48 11.10 13.41
C LYS A 9 -8.01 11.23 11.96
N ALA A 10 -8.47 12.26 11.28
CA ALA A 10 -7.93 12.64 9.98
C ALA A 10 -6.45 13.02 10.12
N VAL A 11 -5.59 12.37 9.35
CA VAL A 11 -4.15 12.67 9.29
C VAL A 11 -3.88 13.41 8.00
N SER A 12 -3.30 14.60 8.09
CA SER A 12 -2.93 15.35 6.89
C SER A 12 -1.79 14.66 6.15
N VAL A 13 -1.78 14.80 4.82
CA VAL A 13 -0.68 14.31 3.95
C VAL A 13 0.68 14.80 4.47
N ARG A 14 0.76 16.07 4.89
CA ARG A 14 1.97 16.65 5.50
C ARG A 14 2.43 15.89 6.75
N ALA A 15 1.52 15.58 7.67
CA ALA A 15 1.86 14.88 8.90
C ALA A 15 2.31 13.44 8.61
N LEU A 16 1.64 12.76 7.68
CA LEU A 16 1.99 11.40 7.28
C LEU A 16 3.38 11.35 6.62
N LYS A 17 3.68 12.28 5.71
CA LYS A 17 5.01 12.40 5.09
C LYS A 17 6.10 12.70 6.12
N ALA A 18 5.84 13.58 7.08
CA ALA A 18 6.77 13.87 8.16
C ALA A 18 7.08 12.60 8.98
N LEU A 19 6.04 11.82 9.34
CA LEU A 19 6.23 10.54 10.03
C LEU A 19 7.06 9.56 9.19
N MET A 20 6.71 9.34 7.93
CA MET A 20 7.45 8.42 7.05
C MET A 20 8.91 8.85 6.87
N THR A 21 9.19 10.16 6.82
CA THR A 21 10.55 10.68 6.74
C THR A 21 11.40 10.25 7.95
N THR A 22 10.81 10.16 9.14
CA THR A 22 11.52 9.71 10.36
C THR A 22 11.76 8.20 10.40
N LEU A 23 11.04 7.42 9.59
CA LEU A 23 11.09 5.95 9.58
C LEU A 23 11.73 5.37 8.31
N LYS A 24 12.10 6.22 7.36
CA LYS A 24 12.47 5.84 5.98
C LYS A 24 13.58 4.81 5.88
N ASP A 25 14.49 4.75 6.85
CA ASP A 25 15.66 3.88 6.80
C ASP A 25 15.31 2.41 7.06
N ASN A 26 14.13 2.13 7.62
CA ASN A 26 13.68 0.79 7.99
C ASN A 26 12.40 0.34 7.24
N ILE A 27 11.89 1.16 6.31
CA ILE A 27 10.63 0.89 5.60
C ILE A 27 10.91 0.80 4.11
N GLN A 28 10.61 -0.36 3.52
CA GLN A 28 10.70 -0.58 2.08
C GLN A 28 9.37 -0.31 1.36
N ILE A 29 8.25 -0.66 1.99
CA ILE A 29 6.91 -0.42 1.46
C ILE A 29 5.93 0.01 2.55
N VAL A 30 4.97 0.85 2.16
CA VAL A 30 3.79 1.16 2.98
C VAL A 30 2.52 0.73 2.24
N ILE A 31 1.59 0.07 2.91
CA ILE A 31 0.28 -0.28 2.35
C ILE A 31 -0.80 0.52 3.07
N LEU A 32 -1.49 1.40 2.35
CA LEU A 32 -2.63 2.14 2.84
C LEU A 32 -3.92 1.43 2.43
N ASN A 33 -4.30 0.42 3.20
CA ASN A 33 -5.56 -0.30 3.04
C ASN A 33 -6.76 0.54 3.52
N ALA A 34 -7.02 1.65 2.84
CA ALA A 34 -8.08 2.59 3.10
C ALA A 34 -8.58 3.18 1.78
N CYS A 35 -9.88 3.39 1.65
CA CYS A 35 -10.49 3.98 0.46
C CYS A 35 -9.87 5.34 0.12
N TYR A 36 -9.68 5.62 -1.17
CA TYR A 36 -9.15 6.90 -1.67
C TYR A 36 -7.78 7.30 -1.08
N SER A 37 -6.93 6.33 -0.72
CA SER A 37 -5.62 6.57 -0.11
C SER A 37 -4.48 6.84 -1.10
N LYS A 38 -4.77 6.90 -2.42
CA LYS A 38 -3.75 7.15 -3.46
C LYS A 38 -2.95 8.42 -3.22
N GLU A 39 -3.58 9.54 -2.87
CA GLU A 39 -2.88 10.82 -2.66
C GLU A 39 -1.85 10.73 -1.52
N GLN A 40 -2.22 10.04 -0.44
CA GLN A 40 -1.35 9.76 0.69
C GLN A 40 -0.19 8.85 0.27
N ALA A 41 -0.47 7.79 -0.50
CA ALA A 41 0.55 6.89 -1.01
C ALA A 41 1.55 7.62 -1.92
N THR A 42 1.09 8.54 -2.79
CA THR A 42 1.96 9.39 -3.62
C THR A 42 2.93 10.19 -2.77
N ALA A 43 2.43 10.89 -1.75
CA ALA A 43 3.27 11.69 -0.86
C ALA A 43 4.28 10.85 -0.05
N ILE A 44 3.93 9.60 0.26
CA ILE A 44 4.84 8.65 0.93
C ILE A 44 5.98 8.25 -0.01
N THR A 45 5.71 8.01 -1.30
CA THR A 45 6.75 7.62 -2.26
C THR A 45 7.77 8.71 -2.56
N GLU A 46 7.54 9.94 -2.11
CA GLU A 46 8.58 10.97 -2.12
C GLU A 46 9.75 10.63 -1.16
N VAL A 47 9.50 9.81 -0.13
CA VAL A 47 10.50 9.47 0.90
C VAL A 47 10.75 7.97 1.05
N ILE A 48 9.73 7.12 0.88
CA ILE A 48 9.81 5.64 0.91
C ILE A 48 9.91 5.08 -0.52
N ASN A 49 10.56 3.93 -0.69
CA ASN A 49 10.76 3.31 -2.01
C ASN A 49 9.45 2.96 -2.71
N CYS A 50 8.52 2.31 -2.00
CA CYS A 50 7.22 1.92 -2.55
C CYS A 50 6.07 2.28 -1.60
N ALA A 51 4.89 2.53 -2.16
CA ALA A 51 3.65 2.57 -1.40
C ALA A 51 2.49 2.02 -2.23
N ILE A 52 1.56 1.31 -1.59
CA ILE A 52 0.31 0.88 -2.20
C ILE A 52 -0.82 1.72 -1.62
N GLY A 53 -1.60 2.36 -2.50
CA GLY A 53 -2.80 3.11 -2.14
C GLY A 53 -4.02 2.68 -2.95
N MET A 54 -5.21 3.10 -2.54
CA MET A 54 -6.47 2.83 -3.22
C MET A 54 -6.93 4.08 -3.96
N ASN A 55 -7.20 3.99 -5.26
CA ASN A 55 -7.67 5.14 -6.04
C ASN A 55 -9.17 5.41 -5.91
N ALA A 56 -9.91 4.45 -5.35
CA ALA A 56 -11.35 4.49 -5.14
C ALA A 56 -11.71 3.82 -3.81
N ALA A 57 -13.01 3.67 -3.55
CA ALA A 57 -13.49 2.82 -2.47
C ALA A 57 -13.31 1.34 -2.87
N ILE A 58 -12.70 0.56 -1.99
CA ILE A 58 -12.49 -0.88 -2.18
C ILE A 58 -13.45 -1.67 -1.30
N ASN A 59 -13.95 -2.81 -1.79
CA ASN A 59 -14.72 -3.74 -0.98
C ASN A 59 -13.86 -4.33 0.16
N ASP A 60 -14.38 -4.40 1.38
CA ASP A 60 -13.64 -4.94 2.54
C ASP A 60 -13.08 -6.35 2.30
N ARG A 61 -13.84 -7.23 1.63
CA ARG A 61 -13.39 -8.59 1.31
C ARG A 61 -12.29 -8.57 0.24
N ALA A 62 -12.41 -7.71 -0.77
CA ALA A 62 -11.35 -7.51 -1.77
C ALA A 62 -10.06 -7.02 -1.08
N ALA A 63 -10.16 -6.01 -0.22
CA ALA A 63 -9.03 -5.50 0.57
C ALA A 63 -8.34 -6.60 1.40
N ILE A 64 -9.11 -7.47 2.05
CA ILE A 64 -8.57 -8.61 2.81
C ILE A 64 -7.86 -9.62 1.90
N ILE A 65 -8.46 -10.00 0.77
CA ILE A 65 -7.88 -10.96 -0.20
C ILE A 65 -6.58 -10.42 -0.79
N PHE A 66 -6.60 -9.15 -1.24
CA PHE A 66 -5.42 -8.46 -1.74
C PHE A 66 -4.29 -8.48 -0.71
N ALA A 67 -4.57 -8.02 0.51
CA ALA A 67 -3.57 -7.96 1.57
C ALA A 67 -3.03 -9.35 1.96
N ALA A 68 -3.90 -10.37 2.04
CA ALA A 68 -3.51 -11.73 2.38
C ALA A 68 -2.60 -12.34 1.31
N SER A 69 -2.91 -12.14 0.02
CA SER A 69 -2.06 -12.60 -1.08
C SER A 69 -0.73 -11.83 -1.12
N PHE A 70 -0.78 -10.50 -0.97
CA PHE A 70 0.40 -9.65 -0.91
C PHE A 70 1.36 -10.09 0.20
N TYR A 71 0.91 -10.16 1.46
CA TYR A 71 1.77 -10.54 2.58
C TYR A 71 2.28 -11.97 2.49
N ARG A 72 1.52 -12.87 1.85
CA ARG A 72 2.00 -14.23 1.54
C ARG A 72 3.17 -14.19 0.55
N ALA A 73 3.06 -13.41 -0.52
CA ALA A 73 4.13 -13.25 -1.50
C ALA A 73 5.40 -12.65 -0.86
N VAL A 74 5.23 -11.65 0.02
CA VAL A 74 6.32 -11.11 0.86
C VAL A 74 6.97 -12.21 1.70
N GLY A 75 6.16 -13.04 2.38
CA GLY A 75 6.67 -14.18 3.16
C GLY A 75 7.42 -15.23 2.33
N PHE A 76 7.19 -15.27 1.01
CA PHE A 76 7.93 -16.09 0.04
C PHE A 76 9.08 -15.34 -0.65
N ALA A 77 9.56 -14.24 -0.05
CA ALA A 77 10.68 -13.43 -0.53
C ALA A 77 10.49 -12.90 -1.96
N ARG A 78 9.25 -12.57 -2.32
CA ARG A 78 8.93 -11.92 -3.59
C ARG A 78 9.19 -10.43 -3.52
N SER A 79 9.57 -9.86 -4.66
CA SER A 79 9.74 -8.42 -4.81
C SER A 79 8.44 -7.67 -4.59
N ALA A 80 8.51 -6.35 -4.36
CA ALA A 80 7.33 -5.50 -4.22
C ALA A 80 6.40 -5.59 -5.44
N GLN A 81 6.95 -5.62 -6.66
CA GLN A 81 6.18 -5.79 -7.89
C GLN A 81 5.47 -7.15 -7.94
N GLU A 82 6.20 -8.26 -7.75
CA GLU A 82 5.61 -9.61 -7.77
C GLU A 82 4.55 -9.79 -6.68
N ALA A 83 4.77 -9.23 -5.49
CA ALA A 83 3.81 -9.29 -4.39
C ALA A 83 2.54 -8.50 -4.70
N PHE A 84 2.67 -7.33 -5.32
CA PHE A 84 1.54 -6.55 -5.82
C PHE A 84 0.76 -7.32 -6.89
N ASP A 85 1.45 -7.85 -7.91
CA ASP A 85 0.83 -8.60 -9.00
C ASP A 85 0.08 -9.84 -8.50
N GLN A 86 0.61 -10.55 -7.50
CA GLN A 86 -0.09 -11.66 -6.84
C GLN A 86 -1.33 -11.20 -6.05
N GLY A 87 -1.29 -10.00 -5.46
CA GLY A 87 -2.45 -9.36 -4.85
C GLY A 87 -3.57 -9.13 -5.87
N ILE A 88 -3.23 -8.55 -7.02
CA ILE A 88 -4.17 -8.29 -8.12
C ILE A 88 -4.72 -9.61 -8.70
N ALA A 89 -3.84 -10.58 -8.96
CA ALA A 89 -4.25 -11.90 -9.46
C ALA A 89 -5.22 -12.61 -8.50
N ALA A 90 -5.04 -12.46 -7.18
CA ALA A 90 -5.96 -13.04 -6.20
C ALA A 90 -7.36 -12.39 -6.25
N LEU A 91 -7.45 -11.08 -6.51
CA LEU A 91 -8.74 -10.41 -6.73
C LEU A 91 -9.43 -10.95 -7.98
N ALA A 92 -8.69 -11.11 -9.07
CA ALA A 92 -9.20 -11.64 -10.33
C ALA A 92 -9.74 -13.07 -10.19
N LEU A 93 -8.99 -13.94 -9.51
CA LEU A 93 -9.38 -15.34 -9.27
C LEU A 93 -10.66 -15.47 -8.43
N GLU A 94 -10.87 -14.55 -7.50
CA GLU A 94 -12.07 -14.50 -6.66
C GLU A 94 -13.23 -13.72 -7.31
N GLY A 95 -13.03 -13.18 -8.53
CA GLY A 95 -14.06 -12.50 -9.31
C GLY A 95 -14.38 -11.07 -8.85
N PHE A 96 -13.46 -10.40 -8.16
CA PHE A 96 -13.64 -9.00 -7.76
C PHE A 96 -13.27 -8.06 -8.91
N ALA A 97 -14.17 -7.13 -9.25
CA ALA A 97 -13.88 -6.06 -10.20
C ALA A 97 -12.93 -4.97 -9.64
N ASP A 98 -12.58 -5.06 -8.35
CA ASP A 98 -11.73 -4.10 -7.63
C ASP A 98 -10.24 -4.18 -8.01
N GLU A 99 -9.85 -5.02 -8.98
CA GLU A 99 -8.47 -5.20 -9.45
C GLU A 99 -7.78 -3.88 -9.84
N SER A 100 -8.53 -2.91 -10.37
CA SER A 100 -7.97 -1.61 -10.79
C SER A 100 -7.83 -0.60 -9.64
N ILE A 101 -8.22 -0.96 -8.41
CA ILE A 101 -8.28 -0.02 -7.28
C ILE A 101 -6.96 0.11 -6.53
N PRO A 102 -6.29 -0.99 -6.12
CA PRO A 102 -4.95 -0.90 -5.55
C PRO A 102 -3.97 -0.40 -6.62
N GLU A 103 -3.13 0.57 -6.28
CA GLU A 103 -2.07 1.07 -7.13
C GLU A 103 -0.73 1.00 -6.39
N LEU A 104 0.25 0.33 -7.01
CA LEU A 104 1.64 0.39 -6.57
C LEU A 104 2.28 1.67 -7.11
N LEU A 105 2.60 2.58 -6.19
CA LEU A 105 3.34 3.80 -6.45
C LEU A 105 4.79 3.60 -6.06
N VAL A 106 5.69 4.18 -6.85
CA VAL A 106 7.13 3.97 -6.72
C VAL A 106 7.86 5.30 -6.74
N LYS A 107 8.86 5.41 -5.87
CA LYS A 107 9.76 6.56 -5.83
C LYS A 107 10.56 6.68 -7.14
N ASN A 108 10.80 7.91 -7.58
CA ASN A 108 11.61 8.15 -8.78
C ASN A 108 12.98 7.46 -8.69
N GLY A 109 13.32 6.70 -9.73
CA GLY A 109 14.59 5.97 -9.84
C GLY A 109 14.62 4.63 -9.09
N VAL A 110 13.52 4.20 -8.48
CA VAL A 110 13.38 2.88 -7.86
C VAL A 110 12.69 1.93 -8.83
N ASP A 111 13.20 0.71 -8.93
CA ASP A 111 12.55 -0.40 -9.63
C ASP A 111 11.88 -1.32 -8.60
N PRO A 112 10.53 -1.45 -8.59
CA PRO A 112 9.82 -2.25 -7.60
C PRO A 112 10.09 -3.76 -7.74
N SER A 113 10.63 -4.23 -8.87
CA SER A 113 11.07 -5.63 -9.03
C SER A 113 12.36 -5.94 -8.26
N GLN A 114 13.08 -4.90 -7.82
CA GLN A 114 14.33 -5.00 -7.05
C GLN A 114 14.16 -4.61 -5.57
N VAL A 115 12.93 -4.35 -5.12
CA VAL A 115 12.61 -4.01 -3.73
C VAL A 115 12.14 -5.27 -3.00
N PHE A 116 12.86 -5.66 -1.94
CA PHE A 116 12.58 -6.82 -1.09
C PHE A 116 12.45 -6.40 0.38
N PHE A 117 12.00 -7.32 1.25
CA PHE A 117 11.60 -7.07 2.63
C PHE A 117 12.45 -7.83 3.65
#